data_AF-A0A4Q1KSE9-F1
#
_entry.id   AF-A0A4Q1KSE9-F1
#
_cell.length_a   1.000
_cell.length_b   1.000
_cell.length_c   1.000
_cell.angle_alpha   90.00
_cell.angle_beta   90.00
_cell.angle_gamma   90.00
#
_symmetry.space_group_name_H-M   'P 1'
#
loop_
_entity.id
_entity.type
_entity.pdbx_description
1 polymer ?
#
loop_
_entity_poly.entity_id
_entity_poly.type
_entity_poly.pdbx_seq_one_letter_code
_entity_poly.pdbx_strand_id
1 'polypeptide(L)'
;MNKILVYILILIPILVFSQKRTIPKIDWQIETETENNYVDFLKLKDRNSLIIKIAYSSYWTKAQVSEFIVFQNNGKVLRFNVYQPNSSELKTKIKRKRISKKEYKFYWNHLNNIIHGKKYIIDKSKLNITSKSNGDGTSSVISVSDGTNYSFWMFQGKNYLAYGSYSPLSFIDSEFPGWEERKKLVELMNGFEKLTKKY
;
A
#
# COMPACT_ATOMS: atom_id res chain seq x y z
N MET A 1 39.51 12.40 36.44
CA MET A 1 38.18 11.75 36.39
C MET A 1 37.09 12.61 35.72
N ASN A 2 37.13 13.94 35.80
CA ASN A 2 36.06 14.80 35.27
C ASN A 2 35.85 14.77 33.74
N LYS A 3 36.89 14.47 32.93
CA LYS A 3 36.75 14.44 31.46
C LYS A 3 35.92 13.25 30.95
N ILE A 4 35.98 12.09 31.61
CA ILE A 4 35.23 10.88 31.22
C ILE A 4 33.72 11.07 31.46
N LEU A 5 33.35 11.73 32.56
CA LEU A 5 31.96 12.08 32.87
C LEU A 5 31.33 12.99 31.82
N VAL A 6 32.09 13.94 31.26
CA VAL A 6 31.63 14.84 30.18
C VAL A 6 31.36 14.08 28.89
N TYR A 7 32.22 13.12 28.50
CA TYR A 7 31.96 12.30 27.31
C TYR A 7 30.72 11.40 27.45
N ILE A 8 30.49 10.85 28.65
CA ILE A 8 29.29 10.05 28.94
C ILE A 8 28.02 10.91 28.86
N LEU A 9 28.04 12.13 29.42
CA LEU A 9 26.92 13.07 29.36
C LEU A 9 26.59 13.56 27.94
N ILE A 10 27.58 13.63 27.05
CA ILE A 10 27.36 14.00 25.63
C ILE A 10 26.83 12.80 24.81
N LEU A 11 27.19 11.57 25.16
CA LEU A 11 26.76 10.36 24.43
C LEU A 11 25.32 9.93 24.74
N ILE A 12 24.84 10.15 25.97
CA ILE A 12 23.48 9.78 26.41
C ILE A 12 22.37 10.42 25.54
N PRO A 13 22.37 11.73 25.23
CA PRO A 13 21.32 12.32 24.39
C PRO A 13 21.34 11.79 22.94
N ILE A 14 22.50 11.41 22.40
CA ILE A 14 22.61 10.88 21.02
C ILE A 14 21.86 9.54 20.88
N LEU A 15 21.83 8.74 21.94
CA LEU A 15 21.08 7.47 21.96
C LEU A 15 19.57 7.67 22.10
N VAL A 16 19.13 8.70 22.85
CA VAL A 16 17.71 8.98 23.09
C VAL A 16 17.01 9.59 21.86
N PHE A 17 17.75 10.27 20.97
CA PHE A 17 17.18 10.81 19.72
C PHE A 17 17.09 9.79 18.56
N SER A 18 17.57 8.55 18.74
CA SER A 18 17.36 7.49 17.77
C SER A 18 16.07 6.73 18.08
N GLN A 19 14.91 7.38 17.88
CA GLN A 19 13.64 6.65 17.82
C GLN A 19 13.69 5.73 16.61
N LYS A 20 14.09 4.47 16.84
CA LYS A 20 14.14 3.42 15.83
C LYS A 20 12.71 3.21 15.34
N ARG A 21 12.40 3.69 14.14
CA ARG A 21 11.10 3.46 13.52
C ARG A 21 11.01 2.01 13.10
N THR A 22 10.34 1.23 13.92
CA THR A 22 10.02 -0.16 13.65
C THR A 22 8.73 -0.24 12.85
N ILE A 23 8.69 -1.13 11.87
CA ILE A 23 7.46 -1.47 11.16
C ILE A 23 6.44 -1.97 12.20
N PRO A 24 5.23 -1.39 12.28
CA PRO A 24 4.23 -1.83 13.25
C PRO A 24 3.82 -3.28 12.96
N LYS A 25 3.39 -4.01 13.99
CA LYS A 25 2.86 -5.37 13.80
C LYS A 25 1.56 -5.30 13.02
N ILE A 26 1.43 -6.16 12.00
CA ILE A 26 0.27 -6.22 11.11
C ILE A 26 -0.38 -7.59 11.29
N ASP A 27 -1.70 -7.60 11.45
CA ASP A 27 -2.50 -8.82 11.41
C ASP A 27 -2.70 -9.22 9.94
N TRP A 28 -1.90 -10.17 9.48
CA TRP A 28 -1.89 -10.63 8.10
C TRP A 28 -3.05 -11.58 7.81
N GLN A 29 -3.58 -11.52 6.59
CA GLN A 29 -4.67 -12.40 6.15
C GLN A 29 -4.15 -13.67 5.46
N ILE A 30 -2.95 -13.61 4.86
CA ILE A 30 -2.37 -14.70 4.07
C ILE A 30 -0.85 -14.74 4.29
N GLU A 31 -0.31 -15.94 4.40
CA GLU A 31 1.13 -16.23 4.37
C GLU A 31 1.42 -17.12 3.15
N THR A 32 2.44 -16.78 2.36
CA THR A 32 2.90 -17.60 1.22
C THR A 32 4.06 -18.51 1.61
N GLU A 33 4.27 -19.58 0.86
CA GLU A 33 5.44 -20.44 1.04
C GLU A 33 6.76 -19.70 0.69
N THR A 34 6.71 -18.84 -0.33
CA THR A 34 7.84 -18.08 -0.88
C THR A 34 7.86 -16.63 -0.40
N GLU A 35 9.06 -16.05 -0.30
CA GLU A 35 9.21 -14.63 0.02
C GLU A 35 8.71 -13.73 -1.10
N ASN A 36 8.34 -12.50 -0.75
CA ASN A 36 7.88 -11.52 -1.71
C ASN A 36 8.95 -11.14 -2.75
N ASN A 37 8.71 -11.52 -4.01
CA ASN A 37 9.52 -11.21 -5.19
C ASN A 37 9.75 -9.70 -5.42
N TYR A 38 8.94 -8.81 -4.83
CA TYR A 38 9.13 -7.36 -4.96
C TYR A 38 10.41 -6.85 -4.31
N VAL A 39 10.98 -7.57 -3.34
CA VAL A 39 12.27 -7.22 -2.74
C VAL A 39 13.38 -7.24 -3.79
N ASP A 40 13.48 -8.34 -4.54
CA ASP A 40 14.45 -8.52 -5.61
C ASP A 40 14.13 -7.62 -6.81
N PHE A 41 12.86 -7.57 -7.20
CA PHE A 41 12.40 -6.74 -8.30
C PHE A 41 12.73 -5.25 -8.11
N LEU A 42 12.56 -4.72 -6.90
CA LEU A 42 12.88 -3.33 -6.56
C LEU A 42 14.35 -3.15 -6.11
N LYS A 43 15.15 -4.21 -6.11
CA LYS A 43 16.56 -4.25 -5.70
C LYS A 43 16.78 -3.71 -4.28
N LEU A 44 15.92 -4.12 -3.35
CA LEU A 44 15.97 -3.71 -1.95
C LEU A 44 17.05 -4.50 -1.20
N LYS A 45 17.82 -3.80 -0.34
CA LYS A 45 18.79 -4.44 0.55
C LYS A 45 18.15 -5.05 1.79
N ASP A 46 17.07 -4.46 2.27
CA ASP A 46 16.34 -4.93 3.45
C ASP A 46 15.24 -5.89 3.00
N ARG A 47 15.49 -7.19 3.19
CA ARG A 47 14.60 -8.31 2.81
C ARG A 47 13.27 -8.27 3.56
N ASN A 48 13.26 -7.70 4.76
CA ASN A 48 12.07 -7.60 5.60
C ASN A 48 11.43 -6.20 5.55
N SER A 49 11.59 -5.49 4.42
CA SER A 49 10.90 -4.22 4.18
C SER A 49 9.40 -4.47 4.05
N LEU A 50 8.59 -3.56 4.59
CA LEU A 50 7.16 -3.51 4.29
C LEU A 50 6.96 -2.77 2.97
N ILE A 51 6.30 -3.42 2.02
CA ILE A 51 6.06 -2.89 0.67
C ILE A 51 4.56 -2.69 0.49
N ILE A 52 4.17 -1.47 0.12
CA ILE A 52 2.82 -1.12 -0.29
C ILE A 52 2.83 -0.87 -1.78
N LYS A 53 1.94 -1.54 -2.52
CA LYS A 53 1.75 -1.36 -3.97
C LYS A 53 0.34 -0.87 -4.22
N ILE A 54 0.23 0.22 -4.97
CA ILE A 54 -1.03 0.82 -5.42
C ILE A 54 -0.99 0.83 -6.94
N ALA A 55 -2.03 0.31 -7.57
CA ALA A 55 -2.11 0.29 -9.02
C ALA A 55 -3.53 0.55 -9.50
N TYR A 56 -3.58 1.18 -10.67
CA TYR A 56 -4.79 1.34 -11.46
C TYR A 56 -4.55 0.72 -12.82
N SER A 57 -5.52 -0.05 -13.29
CA SER A 57 -5.50 -0.56 -14.65
C SER A 57 -6.89 -0.43 -15.26
N SER A 58 -6.94 -0.08 -16.53
CA SER A 58 -8.16 -0.15 -17.33
C SER A 58 -7.89 -1.00 -18.56
N TYR A 59 -8.95 -1.58 -19.12
CA TYR A 59 -8.86 -2.45 -20.30
C TYR A 59 -8.13 -1.78 -21.47
N TRP A 60 -8.34 -0.47 -21.64
CA TRP A 60 -7.76 0.34 -22.71
C TRP A 60 -6.27 0.73 -22.49
N THR A 61 -5.70 0.44 -21.32
CA THR A 61 -4.32 0.83 -21.01
C THR A 61 -3.32 -0.21 -21.51
N LYS A 62 -2.34 0.24 -22.32
CA LYS A 62 -1.26 -0.59 -22.87
C LYS A 62 -0.22 -1.05 -21.83
N ALA A 63 -0.37 -0.62 -20.58
CA ALA A 63 0.56 -0.90 -19.50
C ALA A 63 -0.09 -0.66 -18.14
N GLN A 64 0.35 -1.42 -17.14
CA GLN A 64 0.04 -1.17 -15.75
C GLN A 64 1.04 -0.16 -15.17
N VAL A 65 0.50 0.90 -14.55
CA VAL A 65 1.30 1.82 -13.74
C VAL A 65 1.04 1.51 -12.28
N SER A 66 2.11 1.21 -11.56
CA SER A 66 2.05 0.94 -10.13
C SER A 66 2.96 1.89 -9.37
N GLU A 67 2.49 2.34 -8.23
CA GLU A 67 3.26 3.08 -7.25
C GLU A 67 3.60 2.17 -6.08
N PHE A 68 4.87 2.17 -5.68
CA PHE A 68 5.38 1.41 -4.55
C PHE A 68 5.89 2.36 -3.48
N ILE A 69 5.48 2.14 -2.24
CA ILE A 69 6.00 2.79 -1.04
C ILE A 69 6.61 1.70 -0.16
N VAL A 70 7.89 1.84 0.17
CA VAL A 70 8.66 0.82 0.89
C VAL A 70 9.14 1.40 2.21
N PHE A 71 8.75 0.78 3.32
CA PHE A 71 9.21 1.09 4.66
C PHE A 71 10.30 0.11 5.06
N GLN A 72 11.48 0.64 5.40
CA GLN A 72 12.64 -0.16 5.79
C GLN A 72 12.80 -0.16 7.32
N ASN A 73 13.38 -1.22 7.87
CA ASN A 73 13.60 -1.40 9.32
C ASN A 73 14.59 -0.38 9.92
N ASN A 74 15.35 0.32 9.07
CA ASN A 74 16.20 1.45 9.46
C ASN A 74 15.44 2.81 9.46
N GLY A 75 14.12 2.79 9.29
CA GLY A 75 13.25 3.97 9.27
C GLY A 75 13.21 4.74 7.95
N LYS A 76 13.96 4.32 6.92
CA LYS A 76 13.89 4.96 5.59
C LYS A 76 12.60 4.60 4.88
N VAL A 77 12.13 5.53 4.06
CA VAL A 77 11.03 5.32 3.13
C VAL A 77 11.53 5.49 1.71
N LEU A 78 11.26 4.50 0.86
CA LEU A 78 11.58 4.54 -0.56
C LEU A 78 10.29 4.56 -1.37
N ARG A 79 10.34 5.21 -2.53
CA ARG A 79 9.21 5.27 -3.46
C ARG A 79 9.66 4.90 -4.87
N PHE A 80 8.84 4.13 -5.56
CA PHE A 80 9.09 3.73 -6.94
C PHE A 80 7.82 3.87 -7.76
N ASN A 81 7.96 4.38 -8.97
CA ASN A 81 6.94 4.27 -10.00
C ASN A 81 7.39 3.17 -10.96
N VAL A 82 6.52 2.18 -11.17
CA VAL A 82 6.78 1.03 -12.03
C VAL A 82 5.80 1.09 -13.19
N TYR A 83 6.35 1.13 -14.39
CA TYR A 83 5.61 1.02 -15.63
C TYR A 83 5.86 -0.38 -16.19
N GLN A 84 4.82 -1.21 -16.19
CA GLN A 84 4.86 -2.58 -16.68
C GLN A 84 4.01 -2.68 -17.95
N PRO A 85 4.63 -2.75 -19.13
CA PRO A 85 3.91 -2.94 -20.40
C PRO A 85 3.13 -4.25 -20.42
N ASN A 86 2.00 -4.28 -21.14
CA ASN A 86 1.25 -5.52 -21.36
C ASN A 86 1.89 -6.42 -22.44
N SER A 87 2.78 -5.85 -23.26
CA SER A 87 3.57 -6.60 -24.24
C SER A 87 4.85 -7.14 -23.61
N SER A 88 5.15 -8.42 -23.88
CA SER A 88 6.40 -9.09 -23.48
C SER A 88 7.64 -8.52 -24.18
N GLU A 89 7.47 -7.82 -25.30
CA GLU A 89 8.57 -7.22 -26.07
C GLU A 89 9.14 -5.98 -25.38
N LEU A 90 8.32 -5.30 -24.56
CA LEU A 90 8.70 -4.07 -23.88
C LEU A 90 9.14 -4.36 -22.45
N LYS A 91 10.29 -3.80 -22.07
CA LYS A 91 10.84 -3.98 -20.72
C LYS A 91 10.09 -3.13 -19.69
N THR A 92 9.89 -3.72 -18.52
CA THR A 92 9.39 -3.01 -17.34
C THR A 92 10.36 -1.91 -16.92
N LYS A 93 9.84 -0.71 -16.67
CA LYS A 93 10.64 0.46 -16.25
C LYS A 93 10.36 0.78 -14.80
N ILE A 94 11.41 0.82 -13.98
CA ILE A 94 11.34 1.16 -12.55
C ILE A 94 12.03 2.50 -12.34
N LYS A 95 11.30 3.50 -11.84
CA LYS A 95 11.82 4.83 -11.54
C LYS A 95 11.71 5.10 -10.05
N ARG A 96 12.85 5.20 -9.36
CA ARG A 96 12.88 5.63 -7.96
C ARG A 96 12.57 7.11 -7.84
N LYS A 97 11.67 7.47 -6.93
CA LYS A 97 11.37 8.84 -6.54
C LYS A 97 12.06 9.13 -5.20
N ARG A 98 12.82 10.23 -5.16
CA ARG A 98 13.54 10.64 -3.96
C ARG A 98 12.55 11.28 -3.00
N ILE A 99 12.58 10.84 -1.74
CA ILE A 99 11.85 11.45 -0.63
C ILE A 99 12.90 12.04 0.31
N SER A 100 12.68 13.26 0.79
CA SER A 100 13.60 13.88 1.74
C SER A 100 13.45 13.26 3.14
N LYS A 101 14.53 13.23 3.92
CA LYS A 101 14.52 12.59 5.25
C LYS A 101 13.47 13.21 6.19
N LYS A 102 13.20 14.52 6.07
CA LYS A 102 12.18 15.24 6.86
C LYS A 102 10.75 14.75 6.57
N GLU A 103 10.50 14.22 5.37
CA GLU A 103 9.18 13.76 4.94
C GLU A 103 8.87 12.33 5.39
N TYR A 104 9.88 11.53 5.72
CA TYR A 104 9.67 10.15 6.19
C TYR A 104 8.65 10.09 7.34
N LYS A 105 8.62 11.10 8.22
CA LYS A 105 7.67 11.15 9.34
C LYS A 105 6.21 11.11 8.88
N PHE A 106 5.87 11.73 7.75
CA PHE A 106 4.49 11.76 7.25
C PHE A 106 4.03 10.38 6.77
N TYR A 107 4.91 9.68 6.05
CA TYR A 107 4.66 8.30 5.63
C TYR A 107 4.50 7.36 6.81
N TRP A 108 5.42 7.42 7.78
CA TRP A 108 5.37 6.58 8.97
C TRP A 108 4.13 6.87 9.84
N ASN A 109 3.77 8.14 10.03
CA ASN A 109 2.57 8.52 10.78
C ASN A 109 1.30 8.00 10.09
N HIS A 110 1.24 8.08 8.76
CA HIS A 110 0.11 7.55 8.01
C HIS A 110 0.01 6.04 8.09
N LEU A 111 1.12 5.33 7.92
CA LEU A 111 1.18 3.87 8.09
C LEU A 111 0.70 3.47 9.50
N ASN A 112 1.24 4.09 10.55
CA ASN A 112 0.85 3.79 11.92
C ASN A 112 -0.64 4.08 12.18
N ASN A 113 -1.19 5.16 11.61
CA ASN A 113 -2.62 5.47 11.71
C ASN A 113 -3.48 4.39 11.05
N ILE A 114 -3.06 3.88 9.89
CA ILE A 114 -3.76 2.80 9.19
C ILE A 114 -3.70 1.51 10.00
N ILE A 115 -2.51 1.11 10.46
CA ILE A 115 -2.31 -0.16 11.15
C ILE A 115 -3.00 -0.16 12.52
N HIS A 116 -2.74 0.84 13.37
CA HIS A 116 -3.37 0.90 14.70
C HIS A 116 -4.88 1.14 14.64
N GLY A 117 -5.33 1.93 13.65
CA GLY A 117 -6.75 2.14 13.40
C GLY A 117 -7.43 0.97 12.68
N LYS A 118 -6.72 -0.12 12.36
CA LYS A 118 -7.20 -1.27 11.59
C LYS A 118 -7.89 -0.90 10.27
N LYS A 119 -7.53 0.24 9.67
CA LYS A 119 -8.14 0.78 8.44
C LYS A 119 -7.83 -0.04 7.19
N TYR A 120 -6.84 -0.93 7.30
CA TYR A 120 -6.48 -1.86 6.23
C TYR A 120 -7.34 -3.14 6.24
N ILE A 121 -8.17 -3.36 7.27
CA ILE A 121 -9.04 -4.54 7.34
C ILE A 121 -10.25 -4.30 6.43
N ILE A 122 -10.30 -5.07 5.35
CA ILE A 122 -11.37 -5.02 4.35
C ILE A 122 -11.89 -6.44 4.11
N ASP A 123 -13.21 -6.59 4.07
CA ASP A 123 -13.87 -7.85 3.72
C ASP A 123 -13.87 -8.04 2.20
N LYS A 124 -12.99 -8.93 1.73
CA LYS A 124 -12.79 -9.21 0.30
C LYS A 124 -14.05 -9.72 -0.39
N SER A 125 -14.90 -10.45 0.32
CA SER A 125 -16.11 -11.05 -0.25
C SER A 125 -17.11 -10.00 -0.74
N LYS A 126 -17.01 -8.77 -0.21
CA LYS A 126 -17.91 -7.65 -0.53
C LYS A 126 -17.38 -6.68 -1.58
N LEU A 127 -16.13 -6.83 -2.05
CA LEU A 127 -15.50 -5.86 -2.95
C LEU A 127 -15.99 -5.92 -4.41
N ASN A 128 -16.61 -7.03 -4.83
CA ASN A 128 -16.99 -7.27 -6.24
C ASN A 128 -18.38 -7.89 -6.39
N ILE A 129 -19.32 -7.56 -5.51
CA ILE A 129 -20.74 -7.89 -5.69
C ILE A 129 -21.32 -7.02 -6.82
N THR A 130 -21.73 -7.61 -7.93
CA THR A 130 -22.25 -6.91 -9.12
C THR A 130 -23.74 -7.13 -9.36
N SER A 131 -24.34 -8.09 -8.65
CA SER A 131 -25.77 -8.39 -8.72
C SER A 131 -26.36 -8.51 -7.31
N LYS A 132 -27.65 -8.16 -7.18
CA LYS A 132 -28.44 -8.40 -5.97
C LYS A 132 -29.83 -8.91 -6.35
N SER A 133 -30.33 -9.90 -5.63
CA SER A 133 -31.72 -10.35 -5.76
C SER A 133 -32.65 -9.31 -5.14
N ASN A 134 -33.78 -9.07 -5.80
CA ASN A 134 -34.81 -8.15 -5.31
C ASN A 134 -35.94 -8.88 -4.55
N GLY A 135 -35.89 -10.22 -4.46
CA GLY A 135 -36.85 -11.04 -3.70
C GLY A 135 -38.14 -11.41 -4.45
N ASP A 136 -38.40 -10.79 -5.60
CA ASP A 136 -39.53 -11.01 -6.51
C ASP A 136 -39.16 -11.90 -7.71
N GLY A 137 -38.03 -12.61 -7.62
CA GLY A 137 -37.45 -13.35 -8.74
C GLY A 137 -36.64 -12.49 -9.72
N THR A 138 -36.58 -11.17 -9.53
CA THR A 138 -35.74 -10.27 -10.33
C THR A 138 -34.40 -9.98 -9.64
N SER A 139 -33.44 -9.47 -10.42
CA SER A 139 -32.15 -9.03 -9.90
C SER A 139 -31.78 -7.66 -10.45
N SER A 140 -31.17 -6.84 -9.59
CA SER A 140 -30.55 -5.58 -9.99
C SER A 140 -29.08 -5.84 -10.30
N VAL A 141 -28.61 -5.33 -11.42
CA VAL A 141 -27.22 -5.47 -11.88
C VAL A 141 -26.67 -4.10 -12.25
N ILE A 142 -25.45 -3.81 -11.80
CA ILE A 142 -24.69 -2.66 -12.30
C ILE A 142 -23.65 -3.19 -13.29
N SER A 143 -23.74 -2.74 -14.54
CA SER A 143 -22.75 -3.02 -15.58
C SER A 143 -21.90 -1.78 -15.83
N VAL A 144 -20.58 -1.94 -15.83
CA VAL A 144 -19.62 -0.86 -16.12
C VAL A 144 -18.71 -1.31 -17.26
N SER A 145 -18.85 -0.70 -18.44
CA SER A 145 -18.07 -1.05 -19.64
C SER A 145 -16.63 -0.55 -19.58
N ASP A 146 -16.42 0.69 -19.14
CA ASP A 146 -15.14 1.41 -19.22
C ASP A 146 -14.54 1.68 -17.84
N GLY A 147 -14.52 0.62 -17.05
CA GLY A 147 -14.11 0.69 -15.67
C GLY A 147 -12.61 0.73 -15.45
N THR A 148 -12.23 1.19 -14.25
CA THR A 148 -10.86 1.11 -13.76
C THR A 148 -10.78 0.13 -12.60
N ASN A 149 -9.87 -0.81 -12.69
CA ASN A 149 -9.49 -1.70 -11.59
C ASN A 149 -8.60 -0.97 -10.60
N TYR A 150 -9.01 -0.99 -9.34
CA TYR A 150 -8.27 -0.45 -8.20
C TYR A 150 -7.60 -1.62 -7.51
N SER A 151 -6.27 -1.56 -7.32
CA SER A 151 -5.52 -2.64 -6.71
C SER A 151 -4.60 -2.12 -5.61
N PHE A 152 -4.74 -2.69 -4.42
CA PHE A 152 -3.93 -2.40 -3.25
C PHE A 152 -3.28 -3.69 -2.75
N TRP A 153 -1.98 -3.64 -2.49
CA TRP A 153 -1.26 -4.74 -1.89
C TRP A 153 -0.35 -4.24 -0.78
N MET A 154 -0.19 -5.05 0.25
CA MET A 154 0.76 -4.83 1.33
C MET A 154 1.50 -6.14 1.60
N PHE A 155 2.82 -6.08 1.69
CA PHE A 155 3.69 -7.26 1.80
C PHE A 155 4.81 -7.06 2.81
N GLN A 156 5.16 -8.10 3.56
CA GLN A 156 6.35 -8.13 4.39
C GLN A 156 6.85 -9.57 4.58
N GLY A 157 8.06 -9.87 4.11
CA GLY A 157 8.59 -11.23 4.09
C GLY A 157 7.68 -12.15 3.27
N LYS A 158 7.11 -13.17 3.92
CA LYS A 158 6.13 -14.12 3.36
C LYS A 158 4.67 -13.70 3.54
N ASN A 159 4.43 -12.67 4.33
CA ASN A 159 3.08 -12.25 4.65
C ASN A 159 2.57 -11.22 3.65
N TYR A 160 1.28 -11.33 3.29
CA TYR A 160 0.66 -10.33 2.44
C TYR A 160 -0.84 -10.17 2.68
N LEU A 161 -1.34 -9.04 2.21
CA LEU A 161 -2.75 -8.82 1.92
C LEU A 161 -2.90 -8.10 0.59
N ALA A 162 -4.01 -8.35 -0.06
CA ALA A 162 -4.28 -7.89 -1.40
C ALA A 162 -5.78 -7.64 -1.56
N TYR A 163 -6.12 -6.47 -2.08
CA TYR A 163 -7.47 -6.03 -2.35
C TYR A 163 -7.57 -5.54 -3.79
N GLY A 164 -8.70 -5.85 -4.42
CA GLY A 164 -9.00 -5.47 -5.79
C GLY A 164 -10.48 -5.19 -5.93
N SER A 165 -10.84 -4.07 -6.57
CA SER A 165 -12.22 -3.79 -6.95
C SER A 165 -12.28 -3.15 -8.33
N TYR A 166 -13.19 -3.64 -9.17
CA TYR A 166 -13.47 -3.04 -10.47
C TYR A 166 -14.47 -1.90 -10.32
N SER A 167 -14.08 -0.71 -10.76
CA SER A 167 -14.91 0.50 -10.76
C SER A 167 -15.58 0.83 -9.42
N PRO A 168 -14.85 0.80 -8.29
CA PRO A 168 -15.46 0.92 -6.96
C PRO A 168 -16.33 2.16 -6.80
N LEU A 169 -15.98 3.27 -7.44
CA LEU A 169 -16.73 4.53 -7.37
C LEU A 169 -18.18 4.38 -7.84
N SER A 170 -18.44 3.70 -8.95
CA SER A 170 -19.81 3.51 -9.46
C SER A 170 -20.71 2.74 -8.49
N PHE A 171 -20.14 1.79 -7.75
CA PHE A 171 -20.86 1.03 -6.72
C PHE A 171 -21.00 1.81 -5.41
N ILE A 172 -20.08 2.73 -5.11
CA ILE A 172 -20.16 3.63 -3.96
C ILE A 172 -21.26 4.66 -4.18
N ASP A 173 -21.29 5.31 -5.34
CA ASP A 173 -22.23 6.37 -5.68
C ASP A 173 -23.69 5.88 -5.69
N SER A 174 -23.89 4.60 -5.99
CA SER A 174 -25.20 3.94 -6.02
C SER A 174 -25.54 3.17 -4.73
N GLU A 175 -24.66 3.22 -3.71
CA GLU A 175 -24.77 2.46 -2.47
C GLU A 175 -25.07 0.96 -2.70
N PHE A 176 -24.51 0.39 -3.76
CA PHE A 176 -24.75 -1.01 -4.14
C PHE A 176 -24.13 -1.97 -3.11
N PRO A 177 -24.69 -3.17 -2.88
CA PRO A 177 -24.17 -4.09 -1.86
C PRO A 177 -22.65 -4.23 -1.85
N GLY A 178 -22.06 -4.05 -0.66
CA GLY A 178 -20.60 -4.04 -0.46
C GLY A 178 -19.92 -2.69 -0.70
N TRP A 179 -20.67 -1.61 -0.97
CA TRP A 179 -20.13 -0.26 -1.19
C TRP A 179 -19.25 0.25 -0.04
N GLU A 180 -19.56 -0.07 1.22
CA GLU A 180 -18.76 0.36 2.37
C GLU A 180 -17.33 -0.19 2.32
N GLU A 181 -17.16 -1.45 1.94
CA GLU A 181 -15.84 -2.08 1.81
C GLU A 181 -15.07 -1.52 0.62
N ARG A 182 -15.77 -1.18 -0.47
CA ARG A 182 -15.18 -0.46 -1.60
C ARG A 182 -14.72 0.93 -1.21
N LYS A 183 -15.52 1.64 -0.39
CA LYS A 183 -15.16 2.96 0.14
C LYS A 183 -13.91 2.88 1.01
N LYS A 184 -13.82 1.89 1.90
CA LYS A 184 -12.59 1.63 2.69
C LYS A 184 -11.37 1.42 1.80
N LEU A 185 -11.49 0.63 0.73
CA LEU A 185 -10.40 0.40 -0.23
C LEU A 185 -9.96 1.71 -0.92
N VAL A 186 -10.93 2.48 -1.43
CA VAL A 186 -10.66 3.77 -2.09
C VAL A 186 -9.99 4.75 -1.13
N GLU A 187 -10.49 4.87 0.10
CA GLU A 187 -9.90 5.73 1.13
C GLU A 187 -8.48 5.30 1.51
N LEU A 188 -8.24 3.99 1.65
CA LEU A 188 -6.93 3.41 1.94
C LEU A 188 -5.91 3.77 0.83
N MET A 189 -6.26 3.55 -0.43
CA MET A 189 -5.41 3.89 -1.58
C MET A 189 -5.15 5.40 -1.66
N ASN A 190 -6.21 6.20 -1.55
CA ASN A 190 -6.14 7.67 -1.60
C ASN A 190 -5.27 8.26 -0.48
N GLY A 191 -5.25 7.64 0.70
CA GLY A 191 -4.39 8.06 1.81
C GLY A 191 -2.91 8.05 1.42
N PHE A 192 -2.46 6.97 0.81
CA PHE A 192 -1.09 6.83 0.33
C PHE A 192 -0.80 7.69 -0.89
N GLU A 193 -1.72 7.80 -1.84
CA GLU A 193 -1.54 8.69 -2.99
C GLU A 193 -1.36 10.15 -2.60
N LYS A 194 -2.11 10.63 -1.60
CA LYS A 194 -1.98 12.00 -1.12
C LYS A 194 -0.57 12.26 -0.60
N LEU A 195 0.06 11.27 0.04
CA LEU A 195 1.46 11.38 0.45
C LEU A 195 2.37 11.52 -0.76
N THR A 196 2.13 10.74 -1.83
CA THR A 196 3.01 10.69 -3.00
C THR A 196 2.82 11.86 -3.96
N LYS A 197 1.69 12.56 -3.90
CA LYS A 197 1.46 13.83 -4.60
C LYS A 197 2.03 15.02 -3.83
N LYS A 198 1.99 14.98 -2.48
CA LYS A 198 2.37 16.10 -1.61
C LYS A 198 3.85 16.13 -1.22
N TYR A 199 4.48 14.98 -1.07
CA TYR A 199 5.85 14.80 -0.57
C TYR A 199 6.68 13.89 -1.51
#